data_AF-A0A2K3IX04-F1
#
_entry.id   AF-A0A2K3IX04-F1
#
_cell.length_a   1.000
_cell.length_b   1.000
_cell.length_c   1.000
_cell.angle_alpha   90.00
_cell.angle_beta   90.00
_cell.angle_gamma   90.00
#
_symmetry.space_group_name_H-M   'P 1'
#
loop_
_entity.id
_entity.type
_entity.pdbx_description
1 polymer ?
#
loop_
_entity_poly.entity_id
_entity_poly.type
_entity_poly.pdbx_seq_one_letter_code
_entity_poly.pdbx_strand_id
1 'polypeptide(L)'
;MISIILVAILFSYSALFLINSDETIVKIDSDNDGVYDDEDDFPDDPAASIDTDKDGYPDEWNPGKNQDGNITDLTLDAFPDDPAASIDTDGDGYPDKWNDGKNQSYSTSIPPLEIDEFPNDPKAHKDTDEDGVADFYDINDEVDLSIGIKILDFKVTSRVDILRWAQIYFDIIIDDNVTHRVSNNEKPWWVLLNQKKTVDTTPFYYDIPDKTDKKTTKIEIIMYDYDFFIEDHIVDISDIANKNTLVLIFDNEANQITFSGESEGSEGVLWYDISHSEKTIPDIDTYEKTYSWTFNNKNWKIYTEIPVKTYENYLNANVNRMPQNDRFAPDKKMAAFVTTNEEVVQDIADELYTLAKENNYDQVTTANFILRFVQENIDYSLDNETENCEEYWRFPVETLVEQKGDCEDTSVLYAAFMDYLGYDVALLYYKWEENSERVGHLAVGINLSGDHGEFVEDENGKKYYYCETTSEATIFKLGVIPDYPPQIKDDPAKIIPI
;
A
#
# COMPACT_ATOMS: atom_id res chain seq x y z
N MET A 1 -37.52 -27.01 -79.68
CA MET A 1 -37.52 -25.68 -80.34
C MET A 1 -36.92 -24.70 -79.35
N ILE A 2 -35.75 -24.11 -79.64
CA ILE A 2 -35.57 -22.68 -80.04
C ILE A 2 -35.78 -21.75 -78.83
N SER A 3 -34.86 -20.88 -78.35
CA SER A 3 -33.42 -20.61 -78.56
C SER A 3 -32.92 -19.86 -77.31
N ILE A 4 -31.65 -19.75 -76.90
CA ILE A 4 -30.32 -19.66 -77.56
C ILE A 4 -30.01 -18.25 -78.14
N ILE A 5 -29.35 -17.41 -77.34
CA ILE A 5 -28.38 -16.38 -77.78
C ILE A 5 -27.10 -16.57 -76.97
N LEU A 6 -25.96 -16.59 -77.66
CA LEU A 6 -24.63 -16.84 -77.11
C LEU A 6 -23.83 -15.52 -77.17
N VAL A 7 -23.15 -15.13 -76.09
CA VAL A 7 -22.12 -14.08 -76.12
C VAL A 7 -20.79 -14.74 -75.78
N ALA A 8 -19.82 -14.63 -76.70
CA ALA A 8 -18.53 -15.31 -76.61
C ALA A 8 -17.42 -14.35 -76.16
N ILE A 9 -16.44 -14.93 -75.48
CA ILE A 9 -15.36 -14.27 -74.75
C ILE A 9 -14.23 -13.81 -75.70
N LEU A 10 -13.55 -12.72 -75.34
CA LEU A 10 -12.24 -12.34 -75.87
C LEU A 10 -11.27 -12.10 -74.71
N PHE A 11 -10.29 -12.99 -74.56
CA PHE A 11 -9.11 -12.80 -73.72
C PHE A 11 -7.95 -12.29 -74.58
N SER A 12 -7.21 -11.31 -74.09
CA SER A 12 -5.84 -11.02 -74.55
C SER A 12 -4.98 -10.53 -73.40
N TYR A 13 -3.82 -11.15 -73.24
CA TYR A 13 -2.84 -10.92 -72.17
C TYR A 13 -2.35 -9.46 -72.12
N SER A 14 -2.21 -8.92 -70.91
CA SER A 14 -1.27 -7.84 -70.60
C SER A 14 -0.03 -8.42 -69.94
N ALA A 15 1.16 -8.09 -70.47
CA ALA A 15 2.42 -8.57 -69.93
C ALA A 15 2.74 -7.87 -68.60
N LEU A 16 3.14 -8.65 -67.59
CA LEU A 16 3.66 -8.13 -66.34
C LEU A 16 5.09 -7.63 -66.58
N PHE A 17 5.30 -6.32 -66.50
CA PHE A 17 6.63 -5.73 -66.59
C PHE A 17 7.30 -5.84 -65.21
N LEU A 18 8.39 -6.61 -65.13
CA LEU A 18 9.26 -6.58 -63.97
C LEU A 18 9.95 -5.22 -63.88
N ILE A 19 9.59 -4.42 -62.88
CA ILE A 19 10.45 -3.37 -62.35
C ILE A 19 11.08 -3.96 -61.10
N ASN A 20 12.36 -4.30 -61.22
CA ASN A 20 13.18 -4.71 -60.08
C ASN A 20 13.69 -3.41 -59.43
N SER A 21 12.87 -2.78 -58.60
CA SER A 21 13.29 -1.66 -57.75
C SER A 21 14.06 -2.22 -56.56
N ASP A 22 15.31 -2.59 -56.83
CA ASP A 22 16.32 -2.81 -55.81
C ASP A 22 16.72 -1.43 -55.27
N GLU A 23 15.81 -0.81 -54.51
CA GLU A 23 16.11 0.39 -53.74
C GLU A 23 17.05 -0.05 -52.62
N THR A 24 18.34 0.10 -52.87
CA THR A 24 19.36 0.05 -51.82
C THR A 24 19.07 1.18 -50.85
N ILE A 25 18.31 0.88 -49.80
CA ILE A 25 18.18 1.75 -48.63
C ILE A 25 19.60 1.95 -48.12
N VAL A 26 20.11 3.17 -48.29
CA VAL A 26 21.36 3.56 -47.66
C VAL A 26 21.00 3.79 -46.20
N LYS A 27 21.22 2.76 -45.37
CA LYS A 27 21.19 2.95 -43.93
C LYS A 27 22.27 3.99 -43.58
N ILE A 28 21.85 5.01 -42.85
CA ILE A 28 22.70 6.09 -42.36
C ILE A 28 23.07 5.73 -40.93
N ASP A 29 24.28 6.11 -40.56
CA ASP A 29 24.88 6.00 -39.24
C ASP A 29 25.52 7.39 -39.05
N SER A 30 24.77 8.27 -38.40
CA SER A 30 25.03 9.71 -38.40
C SER A 30 26.18 10.11 -37.46
N ASP A 31 26.37 9.39 -36.36
CA ASP A 31 27.41 9.67 -35.35
C ASP A 31 28.62 8.69 -35.38
N ASN A 32 28.49 7.56 -36.06
CA ASN A 32 29.51 6.52 -36.26
C ASN A 32 29.78 5.65 -35.01
N ASP A 33 28.77 5.37 -34.19
CA ASP A 33 28.82 4.39 -33.09
C ASP A 33 28.76 2.92 -33.58
N GLY A 34 28.06 2.65 -34.70
CA GLY A 34 27.87 1.35 -35.33
C GLY A 34 26.43 0.82 -35.36
N VAL A 35 25.47 1.56 -34.80
CA VAL A 35 24.02 1.39 -35.00
C VAL A 35 23.61 2.26 -36.21
N TYR A 36 22.36 2.16 -36.65
CA TYR A 36 21.85 2.91 -37.81
C TYR A 36 20.69 3.80 -37.37
N ASP A 37 20.55 5.00 -37.95
CA ASP A 37 19.53 6.02 -37.60
C ASP A 37 18.05 5.51 -37.61
N ASP A 38 17.77 4.30 -38.11
CA ASP A 38 16.45 3.65 -38.12
C ASP A 38 16.27 2.55 -37.04
N GLU A 39 17.32 2.26 -36.28
CA GLU A 39 17.44 1.28 -35.20
C GLU A 39 18.13 1.87 -33.94
N ASP A 40 18.41 3.19 -33.96
CA ASP A 40 19.12 3.96 -32.94
C ASP A 40 18.18 5.02 -32.36
N ASP A 41 17.98 5.01 -31.05
CA ASP A 41 17.13 6.00 -30.35
C ASP A 41 17.88 7.33 -30.06
N PHE A 42 19.21 7.37 -30.15
CA PHE A 42 20.07 8.56 -29.97
C PHE A 42 20.97 8.89 -31.20
N PRO A 43 20.43 8.99 -32.44
CA PRO A 43 21.20 8.95 -33.69
C PRO A 43 22.18 10.12 -33.98
N ASP A 44 22.32 11.06 -33.06
CA ASP A 44 23.26 12.19 -33.14
C ASP A 44 24.30 12.16 -31.98
N ASP A 45 24.22 11.22 -31.02
CA ASP A 45 25.11 11.11 -29.85
C ASP A 45 25.73 9.70 -29.71
N PRO A 46 27.02 9.54 -30.07
CA PRO A 46 27.61 8.21 -30.20
C PRO A 46 27.86 7.54 -28.84
N ALA A 47 27.49 8.16 -27.72
CA ALA A 47 27.62 7.60 -26.38
C ALA A 47 26.61 6.49 -26.08
N ALA A 48 25.41 6.50 -26.67
CA ALA A 48 24.33 5.53 -26.41
C ALA A 48 23.48 5.30 -27.67
N SER A 49 22.61 4.27 -27.66
CA SER A 49 21.75 3.94 -28.81
C SER A 49 20.43 3.23 -28.46
N ILE A 50 20.14 3.02 -27.17
CA ILE A 50 19.00 2.25 -26.66
C ILE A 50 18.21 3.14 -25.69
N ASP A 51 16.91 3.30 -25.95
CA ASP A 51 15.91 3.97 -25.12
C ASP A 51 14.64 3.08 -25.13
N THR A 52 14.56 2.15 -24.18
CA THR A 52 13.54 1.08 -24.18
C THR A 52 12.13 1.64 -23.97
N ASP A 53 11.97 2.61 -23.07
CA ASP A 53 10.66 3.17 -22.71
C ASP A 53 10.27 4.47 -23.47
N LYS A 54 11.24 5.13 -24.09
CA LYS A 54 11.12 6.35 -24.93
C LYS A 54 10.90 7.63 -24.13
N ASP A 55 11.53 7.75 -22.96
CA ASP A 55 11.57 8.97 -22.16
C ASP A 55 12.69 9.96 -22.59
N GLY A 56 13.71 9.48 -23.31
CA GLY A 56 14.87 10.26 -23.77
C GLY A 56 16.15 10.12 -22.93
N TYR A 57 16.24 9.14 -22.02
CA TYR A 57 17.44 8.78 -21.26
C TYR A 57 17.92 7.37 -21.68
N PRO A 58 19.22 7.16 -21.91
CA PRO A 58 19.72 5.87 -22.38
C PRO A 58 19.80 4.78 -21.30
N ASP A 59 19.33 3.56 -21.63
CA ASP A 59 19.45 2.35 -20.80
C ASP A 59 20.91 2.03 -20.43
N GLU A 60 21.82 2.11 -21.42
CA GLU A 60 23.25 1.82 -21.24
C GLU A 60 24.17 2.63 -22.16
N TRP A 61 25.44 2.77 -21.74
CA TRP A 61 26.47 3.38 -22.58
C TRP A 61 27.01 2.37 -23.60
N ASN A 62 27.15 2.83 -24.84
CA ASN A 62 27.78 2.07 -25.93
C ASN A 62 29.19 1.57 -25.55
N PRO A 63 29.66 0.43 -26.12
CA PRO A 63 30.90 -0.21 -25.72
C PRO A 63 32.15 0.70 -25.70
N GLY A 64 32.63 1.01 -24.50
CA GLY A 64 33.81 1.87 -24.27
C GLY A 64 33.51 3.37 -24.24
N LYS A 65 32.23 3.75 -24.19
CA LYS A 65 31.73 5.09 -23.84
C LYS A 65 31.36 5.16 -22.37
N ASN A 66 31.18 6.38 -21.88
CA ASN A 66 30.71 6.73 -20.55
C ASN A 66 30.31 8.21 -20.53
N GLN A 67 29.78 8.67 -19.41
CA GLN A 67 29.40 10.08 -19.19
C GLN A 67 30.58 11.08 -19.13
N ASP A 68 31.84 10.63 -19.25
CA ASP A 68 33.00 11.52 -19.09
C ASP A 68 33.28 12.37 -20.34
N GLY A 69 33.34 13.68 -20.16
CA GLY A 69 34.32 14.50 -20.87
C GLY A 69 33.87 15.25 -22.13
N ASN A 70 32.66 15.82 -22.13
CA ASN A 70 32.09 16.60 -23.26
C ASN A 70 31.87 15.76 -24.54
N ILE A 71 31.64 14.46 -24.40
CA ILE A 71 31.27 13.56 -25.51
C ILE A 71 29.75 13.56 -25.68
N THR A 72 29.02 13.59 -24.57
CA THR A 72 27.56 13.58 -24.46
C THR A 72 27.12 14.52 -23.33
N ASP A 73 25.88 15.02 -23.39
CA ASP A 73 25.18 15.69 -22.29
C ASP A 73 24.09 14.77 -21.67
N LEU A 74 24.00 13.49 -22.09
CA LEU A 74 23.05 12.49 -21.58
C LEU A 74 23.41 12.02 -20.15
N THR A 75 22.43 11.41 -19.50
CA THR A 75 22.56 10.70 -18.21
C THR A 75 21.91 9.34 -18.38
N LEU A 76 22.50 8.27 -17.83
CA LEU A 76 21.85 6.96 -17.91
C LEU A 76 20.51 6.99 -17.20
N ASP A 77 19.57 6.22 -17.73
CA ASP A 77 18.33 5.93 -17.07
C ASP A 77 18.53 5.00 -15.86
N ALA A 78 17.91 5.34 -14.74
CA ALA A 78 17.81 4.48 -13.57
C ALA A 78 16.65 3.47 -13.66
N PHE A 79 15.64 3.74 -14.48
CA PHE A 79 14.40 2.98 -14.62
C PHE A 79 14.07 2.67 -16.11
N PRO A 80 14.97 2.00 -16.87
CA PRO A 80 14.90 1.87 -18.35
C PRO A 80 13.64 1.23 -18.95
N ASP A 81 12.75 0.67 -18.12
CA ASP A 81 11.46 0.08 -18.52
C ASP A 81 10.25 0.95 -18.09
N ASP A 82 10.46 2.12 -17.45
CA ASP A 82 9.42 2.97 -16.87
C ASP A 82 9.51 4.47 -17.25
N PRO A 83 8.73 4.91 -18.27
CA PRO A 83 8.90 6.23 -18.86
C PRO A 83 8.43 7.35 -17.94
N ALA A 84 7.96 7.06 -16.73
CA ALA A 84 7.55 8.05 -15.76
C ALA A 84 8.72 8.80 -15.11
N ALA A 85 9.89 8.17 -14.90
CA ALA A 85 11.04 8.78 -14.22
C ALA A 85 12.36 8.11 -14.61
N SER A 86 13.49 8.84 -14.53
CA SER A 86 14.79 8.33 -15.00
C SER A 86 16.02 8.66 -14.15
N ILE A 87 15.82 9.30 -12.99
CA ILE A 87 16.92 9.73 -12.13
C ILE A 87 16.70 9.18 -10.72
N ASP A 88 17.66 8.40 -10.25
CA ASP A 88 17.87 7.96 -8.87
C ASP A 88 19.32 8.34 -8.52
N THR A 89 19.49 9.32 -7.63
CA THR A 89 20.79 9.91 -7.31
C THR A 89 21.65 9.05 -6.37
N ASP A 90 21.05 8.21 -5.52
CA ASP A 90 21.79 7.46 -4.50
C ASP A 90 21.70 5.92 -4.62
N GLY A 91 20.81 5.42 -5.47
CA GLY A 91 20.69 4.02 -5.88
C GLY A 91 19.80 3.18 -4.97
N ASP A 92 18.80 3.78 -4.32
CA ASP A 92 17.87 3.07 -3.44
C ASP A 92 16.66 2.46 -4.17
N GLY A 93 16.42 2.86 -5.42
CA GLY A 93 15.33 2.38 -6.28
C GLY A 93 14.11 3.29 -6.33
N TYR A 94 14.15 4.48 -5.76
CA TYR A 94 13.08 5.48 -5.85
C TYR A 94 13.53 6.70 -6.67
N PRO A 95 12.71 7.21 -7.62
CA PRO A 95 13.10 8.35 -8.44
C PRO A 95 13.12 9.70 -7.70
N ASP A 96 14.20 10.47 -7.88
CA ASP A 96 14.36 11.88 -7.46
C ASP A 96 13.16 12.78 -7.83
N LYS A 97 12.50 12.47 -8.96
CA LYS A 97 11.41 13.24 -9.58
C LYS A 97 10.79 12.52 -10.77
N TRP A 98 9.56 12.90 -11.10
CA TRP A 98 8.93 12.57 -12.37
C TRP A 98 9.58 13.27 -13.56
N ASN A 99 9.56 12.61 -14.72
CA ASN A 99 9.89 13.17 -16.02
C ASN A 99 8.90 14.26 -16.46
N ASP A 100 9.32 15.09 -17.42
CA ASP A 100 8.57 16.28 -17.86
C ASP A 100 7.15 15.92 -18.34
N GLY A 101 6.14 16.32 -17.54
CA GLY A 101 4.73 16.07 -17.82
C GLY A 101 4.22 14.68 -17.43
N LYS A 102 5.02 13.88 -16.73
CA LYS A 102 4.63 12.60 -16.11
C LYS A 102 4.22 12.82 -14.64
N ASN A 103 3.65 11.76 -14.07
CA ASN A 103 3.31 11.57 -12.65
C ASN A 103 3.12 10.06 -12.42
N GLN A 104 2.82 9.64 -11.18
CA GLN A 104 2.67 8.22 -10.83
C GLN A 104 1.70 7.43 -11.73
N SER A 105 0.63 8.04 -12.23
CA SER A 105 -0.33 7.35 -13.13
C SER A 105 0.25 6.97 -14.51
N TYR A 106 1.45 7.46 -14.85
CA TYR A 106 2.22 7.06 -16.02
C TYR A 106 3.25 5.97 -15.73
N SER A 107 3.48 5.62 -14.46
CA SER A 107 4.46 4.60 -14.09
C SER A 107 4.01 3.22 -14.59
N THR A 108 4.94 2.51 -15.24
CA THR A 108 4.75 1.14 -15.72
C THR A 108 5.45 0.09 -14.86
N SER A 109 6.26 0.52 -13.90
CA SER A 109 6.81 -0.31 -12.82
C SER A 109 5.72 -0.99 -12.00
N ILE A 110 6.10 -2.07 -11.33
CA ILE A 110 5.25 -2.85 -10.43
C ILE A 110 6.02 -3.06 -9.12
N PRO A 111 5.60 -2.42 -8.01
CA PRO A 111 4.56 -1.39 -7.92
C PRO A 111 4.86 -0.14 -8.76
N PRO A 112 3.86 0.72 -9.03
CA PRO A 112 4.10 2.04 -9.60
C PRO A 112 5.11 2.81 -8.73
N LEU A 113 6.07 3.48 -9.36
CA LEU A 113 7.14 4.21 -8.66
C LEU A 113 6.58 5.28 -7.71
N GLU A 114 7.39 5.68 -6.74
CA GLU A 114 7.11 6.74 -5.79
C GLU A 114 8.29 7.71 -5.73
N ILE A 115 8.04 8.98 -5.48
CA ILE A 115 9.11 9.99 -5.48
C ILE A 115 9.93 9.88 -4.20
N ASP A 116 11.25 9.90 -4.37
CA ASP A 116 12.20 10.04 -3.30
C ASP A 116 12.20 11.47 -2.72
N GLU A 117 11.79 11.58 -1.47
CA GLU A 117 11.79 12.82 -0.68
C GLU A 117 13.16 13.17 -0.09
N PHE A 118 14.10 12.20 -0.06
CA PHE A 118 15.49 12.37 0.35
C PHE A 118 16.52 11.82 -0.67
N PRO A 119 16.66 12.39 -1.91
CA PRO A 119 17.55 11.95 -3.02
C PRO A 119 19.07 11.82 -2.80
N ASN A 120 19.53 11.67 -1.57
CA ASN A 120 20.93 11.58 -1.15
C ASN A 120 21.12 10.68 0.10
N ASP A 121 20.08 10.02 0.63
CA ASP A 121 20.17 9.04 1.73
C ASP A 121 19.63 7.65 1.30
N PRO A 122 20.52 6.72 0.88
CA PRO A 122 20.17 5.46 0.19
C PRO A 122 19.59 4.37 1.11
N LYS A 123 18.57 4.75 1.88
CA LYS A 123 17.87 4.00 2.92
C LYS A 123 16.46 4.53 3.19
N ALA A 124 16.13 5.72 2.70
CA ALA A 124 14.97 6.45 3.16
C ALA A 124 14.49 7.38 2.06
N HIS A 125 13.30 7.12 1.52
CA HIS A 125 12.71 7.89 0.42
C HIS A 125 11.43 8.65 0.84
N LYS A 126 10.98 8.52 2.10
CA LYS A 126 9.64 8.92 2.54
C LYS A 126 9.64 9.72 3.85
N ASP A 127 8.84 10.79 3.90
CA ASP A 127 8.61 11.68 5.06
C ASP A 127 7.08 11.72 5.34
N THR A 128 6.53 10.65 5.89
CA THR A 128 5.07 10.42 5.89
C THR A 128 4.27 11.52 6.59
N ASP A 129 4.79 12.17 7.64
CA ASP A 129 4.08 13.22 8.38
C ASP A 129 4.55 14.67 8.08
N GLU A 130 5.49 14.82 7.13
CA GLU A 130 6.12 16.06 6.69
C GLU A 130 6.91 16.84 7.78
N ASP A 131 7.40 16.18 8.85
CA ASP A 131 8.16 16.85 9.91
C ASP A 131 9.61 17.23 9.50
N GLY A 132 10.14 16.57 8.45
CA GLY A 132 11.52 16.72 7.97
C GLY A 132 12.44 15.55 8.33
N VAL A 133 11.90 14.47 8.89
CA VAL A 133 12.61 13.25 9.30
C VAL A 133 12.00 12.01 8.65
N ALA A 134 12.74 11.47 7.69
CA ALA A 134 12.31 10.27 6.98
C ALA A 134 11.91 9.10 7.89
N ASP A 135 10.84 8.38 7.52
CA ASP A 135 10.22 7.25 8.23
C ASP A 135 11.25 6.24 8.78
N PHE A 136 12.30 5.95 8.00
CA PHE A 136 13.36 5.00 8.38
C PHE A 136 14.15 5.42 9.64
N TYR A 137 14.17 6.72 9.95
CA TYR A 137 14.90 7.31 11.06
C TYR A 137 14.00 7.81 12.20
N ASP A 138 12.69 7.82 11.99
CA ASP A 138 11.72 8.27 12.98
C ASP A 138 11.27 7.13 13.92
N ILE A 139 10.84 7.51 15.12
CA ILE A 139 10.20 6.66 16.12
C ILE A 139 8.67 6.57 15.92
N ASN A 140 8.04 7.51 15.18
CA ASN A 140 6.61 7.51 14.89
C ASN A 140 6.29 8.19 13.56
N ASP A 141 6.46 7.45 12.46
CA ASP A 141 6.27 7.84 11.05
C ASP A 141 4.86 8.37 10.68
N GLU A 142 3.98 8.63 11.65
CA GLU A 142 2.67 9.23 11.43
C GLU A 142 2.48 10.56 12.20
N VAL A 143 3.40 10.98 13.08
CA VAL A 143 3.17 12.10 14.03
C VAL A 143 4.43 12.80 14.60
N ASP A 144 4.62 14.08 14.26
CA ASP A 144 5.49 15.06 14.95
C ASP A 144 5.18 15.04 16.46
N LEU A 145 6.03 14.37 17.23
CA LEU A 145 5.69 13.96 18.59
C LEU A 145 5.85 15.10 19.61
N SER A 146 4.75 15.78 19.91
CA SER A 146 4.70 16.79 20.98
C SER A 146 3.82 16.38 22.16
N ILE A 147 4.17 16.85 23.36
CA ILE A 147 3.39 16.69 24.60
C ILE A 147 3.11 18.07 25.22
N GLY A 148 1.84 18.43 25.39
CA GLY A 148 1.40 19.61 26.13
C GLY A 148 0.97 19.27 27.56
N ILE A 149 1.66 19.83 28.57
CA ILE A 149 1.42 19.57 29.99
C ILE A 149 0.84 20.81 30.65
N LYS A 150 -0.34 20.68 31.29
CA LYS A 150 -1.06 21.80 31.91
C LYS A 150 -1.48 21.49 33.34
N ILE A 151 -1.26 22.42 34.27
CA ILE A 151 -1.75 22.30 35.64
C ILE A 151 -3.07 23.06 35.77
N LEU A 152 -4.14 22.37 36.16
CA LEU A 152 -5.49 22.94 36.27
C LEU A 152 -5.73 23.46 37.70
N ASP A 153 -5.57 22.58 38.68
CA ASP A 153 -5.82 22.85 40.09
C ASP A 153 -4.90 22.04 41.00
N PHE A 154 -4.78 22.44 42.26
CA PHE A 154 -4.18 21.61 43.31
C PHE A 154 -4.89 21.77 44.66
N LYS A 155 -4.65 20.84 45.59
CA LYS A 155 -5.18 20.84 46.96
C LYS A 155 -4.12 20.25 47.89
N VAL A 156 -3.74 20.93 48.97
CA VAL A 156 -2.90 20.34 50.04
C VAL A 156 -3.83 19.80 51.13
N THR A 157 -3.75 18.51 51.44
CA THR A 157 -4.63 17.80 52.39
C THR A 157 -4.02 17.70 53.79
N SER A 158 -2.70 17.50 53.86
CA SER A 158 -1.94 17.29 55.10
C SER A 158 -1.13 18.53 55.52
N ARG A 159 -0.65 18.55 56.78
CA ARG A 159 0.19 19.64 57.28
C ARG A 159 1.64 19.45 56.82
N VAL A 160 1.99 20.17 55.77
CA VAL A 160 3.37 20.39 55.31
C VAL A 160 4.10 21.42 56.17
N ASP A 161 3.37 22.44 56.66
CA ASP A 161 3.91 23.58 57.40
C ASP A 161 3.36 23.67 58.85
N ILE A 162 4.02 24.44 59.73
CA ILE A 162 3.55 24.79 61.09
C ILE A 162 2.20 25.52 61.02
N LEU A 163 2.04 26.36 60.01
CA LEU A 163 0.85 27.17 59.77
C LEU A 163 -0.24 26.35 59.05
N ARG A 164 -1.35 27.00 58.67
CA ARG A 164 -2.48 26.33 57.99
C ARG A 164 -2.56 26.69 56.51
N TRP A 165 -1.46 27.16 55.96
CA TRP A 165 -1.28 27.51 54.56
C TRP A 165 0.01 26.89 54.05
N ALA A 166 0.11 26.78 52.72
CA ALA A 166 1.27 26.28 51.99
C ALA A 166 1.56 27.21 50.79
N GLN A 167 2.78 27.14 50.29
CA GLN A 167 3.39 27.98 49.26
C GLN A 167 3.81 27.11 48.08
N ILE A 168 2.86 26.81 47.21
CA ILE A 168 3.02 25.77 46.20
C ILE A 168 3.64 26.29 44.91
N TYR A 169 4.61 25.55 44.39
CA TYR A 169 5.02 25.61 42.98
C TYR A 169 5.24 24.17 42.47
N PHE A 170 5.43 23.99 41.16
CA PHE A 170 5.74 22.69 40.58
C PHE A 170 6.96 22.76 39.69
N ASP A 171 7.71 21.65 39.63
CA ASP A 171 8.66 21.40 38.55
C ASP A 171 8.16 20.21 37.72
N ILE A 172 8.27 20.35 36.40
CA ILE A 172 8.08 19.30 35.40
C ILE A 172 9.47 18.82 35.00
N ILE A 173 9.65 17.50 35.04
CA ILE A 173 10.87 16.79 34.67
C ILE A 173 10.53 15.88 33.50
N ILE A 174 11.31 15.93 32.43
CA ILE A 174 11.23 15.01 31.30
C ILE A 174 12.52 14.22 31.25
N ASP A 175 12.43 12.89 31.24
CA ASP A 175 13.58 11.98 31.20
C ASP A 175 14.72 12.37 32.16
N ASP A 176 14.34 12.56 33.43
CA ASP A 176 15.20 12.95 34.55
C ASP A 176 15.90 14.31 34.44
N ASN A 177 15.55 15.14 33.45
CA ASN A 177 15.98 16.53 33.31
C ASN A 177 14.87 17.49 33.71
N VAL A 178 15.16 18.47 34.57
CA VAL A 178 14.19 19.54 34.92
C VAL A 178 14.00 20.45 33.70
N THR A 179 12.81 20.40 33.10
CA THR A 179 12.50 21.15 31.86
C THR A 179 11.76 22.44 32.14
N HIS A 180 10.81 22.45 33.09
CA HIS A 180 9.92 23.59 33.27
C HIS A 180 9.45 23.80 34.72
N ARG A 181 9.46 25.05 35.20
CA ARG A 181 8.95 25.45 36.52
C ARG A 181 7.62 26.19 36.42
N VAL A 182 6.58 25.61 36.99
CA VAL A 182 5.21 26.13 36.99
C VAL A 182 4.96 26.93 38.29
N SER A 183 4.76 28.25 38.16
CA SER A 183 4.62 29.17 39.29
C SER A 183 3.77 30.42 38.96
N ASN A 184 3.36 31.16 39.99
CA ASN A 184 2.60 32.41 39.86
C ASN A 184 3.52 33.61 39.58
N ASN A 185 4.03 33.74 38.36
CA ASN A 185 5.00 34.78 37.98
C ASN A 185 6.25 34.74 38.88
N GLU A 186 6.99 33.62 38.83
CA GLU A 186 8.21 33.34 39.62
C GLU A 186 7.98 33.26 41.14
N LYS A 187 6.73 33.11 41.59
CA LYS A 187 6.37 33.03 43.01
C LYS A 187 5.44 31.85 43.30
N PRO A 188 5.51 31.24 44.49
CA PRO A 188 4.58 30.19 44.87
C PRO A 188 3.14 30.70 45.05
N TRP A 189 2.17 29.84 44.78
CA TRP A 189 0.75 30.05 45.09
C TRP A 189 0.48 29.79 46.57
N TRP A 190 -0.24 30.71 47.21
CA TRP A 190 -0.67 30.57 48.58
C TRP A 190 -2.02 29.87 48.63
N VAL A 191 -2.11 28.75 49.37
CA VAL A 191 -3.33 27.97 49.57
C VAL A 191 -3.56 27.71 51.07
N LEU A 192 -4.83 27.58 51.49
CA LEU A 192 -5.17 27.06 52.83
C LEU A 192 -5.37 25.54 52.75
N LEU A 193 -4.98 24.83 53.81
CA LEU A 193 -5.16 23.37 53.89
C LEU A 193 -6.62 22.96 53.62
N ASN A 194 -6.79 21.91 52.82
CA ASN A 194 -8.05 21.35 52.33
C ASN A 194 -8.91 22.31 51.46
N GLN A 195 -8.31 23.36 50.88
CA GLN A 195 -8.94 24.14 49.82
C GLN A 195 -8.37 23.76 48.45
N LYS A 196 -9.25 23.48 47.49
CA LYS A 196 -8.88 23.35 46.08
C LYS A 196 -8.55 24.74 45.52
N LYS A 197 -7.42 24.85 44.83
CA LYS A 197 -6.87 26.09 44.26
C LYS A 197 -6.74 25.92 42.75
N THR A 198 -7.58 26.61 42.00
CA THR A 198 -7.46 26.72 40.55
C THR A 198 -6.29 27.63 40.18
N VAL A 199 -5.51 27.18 39.20
CA VAL A 199 -4.39 27.91 38.62
C VAL A 199 -4.49 28.03 37.10
N ASP A 200 -5.07 27.04 36.41
CA ASP A 200 -5.37 27.01 34.98
C ASP A 200 -4.22 27.58 34.12
N THR A 201 -3.07 26.91 34.14
CA THR A 201 -1.84 27.43 33.54
C THR A 201 -1.91 27.42 32.01
N THR A 202 -1.05 28.20 31.35
CA THR A 202 -0.70 27.89 29.95
C THR A 202 -0.08 26.49 29.90
N PRO A 203 -0.36 25.66 28.87
CA PRO A 203 0.38 24.42 28.66
C PRO A 203 1.87 24.69 28.44
N PHE A 204 2.71 23.84 29.03
CA PHE A 204 4.11 23.70 28.65
C PHE A 204 4.20 22.61 27.57
N TYR A 205 4.69 22.95 26.39
CA TYR A 205 4.92 21.99 25.31
C TYR A 205 6.34 21.45 25.38
N TYR A 206 6.48 20.14 25.26
CA TYR A 206 7.74 19.43 25.08
C TYR A 206 7.74 18.72 23.73
N ASP A 207 8.82 18.93 23.02
CA ASP A 207 9.19 18.42 21.70
C ASP A 207 9.93 17.10 21.92
N ILE A 208 9.37 15.96 21.51
CA ILE A 208 10.04 14.67 21.61
C ILE A 208 10.88 14.50 20.35
N PRO A 209 12.21 14.28 20.44
CA PRO A 209 13.01 14.09 19.23
C PRO A 209 12.65 12.77 18.53
N ASP A 210 12.01 12.88 17.39
CA ASP A 210 11.83 11.93 16.28
C ASP A 210 12.94 10.86 16.21
N LYS A 211 14.21 11.26 16.04
CA LYS A 211 15.38 10.34 15.98
C LYS A 211 15.80 9.70 17.33
N THR A 212 14.89 9.54 18.29
CA THR A 212 15.13 8.96 19.62
C THR A 212 15.09 7.42 19.60
N ASP A 213 16.01 6.78 20.32
CA ASP A 213 15.98 5.32 20.55
C ASP A 213 15.03 4.91 21.70
N LYS A 214 14.35 5.88 22.32
CA LYS A 214 13.44 5.65 23.44
C LYS A 214 12.02 5.44 22.94
N LYS A 215 11.50 4.22 23.14
CA LYS A 215 10.07 3.89 22.97
C LYS A 215 9.11 4.69 23.86
N THR A 216 9.60 5.31 24.94
CA THR A 216 8.75 6.01 25.91
C THR A 216 9.42 7.25 26.48
N THR A 217 8.64 8.31 26.65
CA THR A 217 9.04 9.54 27.35
C THR A 217 8.47 9.56 28.77
N LYS A 218 9.33 9.71 29.78
CA LYS A 218 8.92 9.78 31.19
C LYS A 218 8.67 11.23 31.59
N ILE A 219 7.45 11.53 32.01
CA ILE A 219 7.06 12.82 32.61
C ILE A 219 6.98 12.63 34.13
N GLU A 220 7.65 13.48 34.90
CA GLU A 220 7.53 13.53 36.36
C GLU A 220 7.15 14.94 36.82
N ILE A 221 6.02 15.06 37.52
CA ILE A 221 5.53 16.32 38.07
C ILE A 221 5.71 16.29 39.59
N ILE A 222 6.48 17.25 40.10
CA ILE A 222 6.79 17.40 41.52
C ILE A 222 6.06 18.64 42.06
N MET A 223 5.30 18.46 43.13
CA MET A 223 4.65 19.54 43.87
C MET A 223 5.48 19.90 45.10
N TYR A 224 5.96 21.14 45.19
CA TYR A 224 6.79 21.63 46.30
C TYR A 224 6.00 22.59 47.19
N ASP A 225 6.20 22.50 48.51
CA ASP A 225 5.95 23.59 49.45
C ASP A 225 7.26 24.34 49.68
N TYR A 226 7.26 25.64 49.36
CA TYR A 226 8.45 26.48 49.40
C TYR A 226 8.83 26.90 50.83
N ASP A 227 10.04 26.58 51.25
CA ASP A 227 10.57 26.78 52.59
C ASP A 227 11.68 27.85 52.62
N PHE A 228 11.47 28.94 53.35
CA PHE A 228 12.41 30.08 53.33
C PHE A 228 13.77 29.81 54.00
N PHE A 229 13.91 28.71 54.76
CA PHE A 229 15.07 28.45 55.63
C PHE A 229 15.62 27.01 55.60
N ILE A 230 15.01 26.09 54.85
CA ILE A 230 15.43 24.69 54.67
C ILE A 230 15.25 24.27 53.20
N GLU A 231 15.46 23.00 52.87
CA GLU A 231 15.12 22.45 51.55
C GLU A 231 13.59 22.33 51.40
N ASP A 232 13.05 22.69 50.23
CA ASP A 232 11.61 22.68 49.95
C ASP A 232 11.00 21.27 50.11
N HIS A 233 9.86 21.19 50.80
CA HIS A 233 9.18 19.91 51.06
C HIS A 233 8.41 19.42 49.83
N ILE A 234 8.64 18.17 49.41
CA ILE A 234 7.87 17.53 48.33
C ILE A 234 6.52 17.07 48.90
N VAL A 235 5.45 17.72 48.48
CA VAL A 235 4.07 17.37 48.82
C VAL A 235 3.73 16.06 48.09
N ASP A 236 3.47 14.99 48.85
CA ASP A 236 3.04 13.72 48.27
C ASP A 236 1.70 13.83 47.53
N ILE A 237 1.79 13.79 46.19
CA ILE A 237 0.67 13.77 45.24
C ILE A 237 0.57 12.43 44.47
N SER A 238 1.29 11.39 44.87
CA SER A 238 1.37 10.14 44.10
C SER A 238 0.26 9.15 44.50
N ASP A 239 -0.46 8.64 43.51
CA ASP A 239 -1.37 7.49 43.67
C ASP A 239 -0.61 6.15 43.84
N ILE A 240 0.71 6.14 43.63
CA ILE A 240 1.58 4.97 43.78
C ILE A 240 2.18 4.90 45.20
N ALA A 241 1.93 3.80 45.91
CA ALA A 241 2.43 3.61 47.26
C ALA A 241 3.98 3.67 47.35
N ASN A 242 4.48 4.50 48.28
CA ASN A 242 5.91 4.80 48.49
C ASN A 242 6.56 5.62 47.35
N LYS A 243 5.75 6.36 46.59
CA LYS A 243 6.18 7.49 45.76
C LYS A 243 5.60 8.79 46.33
N ASN A 244 6.08 9.92 45.84
CA ASN A 244 5.71 11.26 46.30
C ASN A 244 5.32 12.19 45.14
N THR A 245 5.64 11.76 43.92
CA THR A 245 5.56 12.53 42.67
C THR A 245 4.59 11.83 41.73
N LEU A 246 3.95 12.60 40.85
CA LEU A 246 3.19 12.05 39.74
C LEU A 246 4.18 11.65 38.64
N VAL A 247 4.13 10.39 38.21
CA VAL A 247 4.92 9.90 37.08
C VAL A 247 3.98 9.39 36.00
N LEU A 248 4.09 9.93 34.80
CA LEU A 248 3.36 9.52 33.62
C LEU A 248 4.36 8.95 32.60
N ILE A 249 3.89 7.97 31.83
CA ILE A 249 4.63 7.40 30.71
C ILE A 249 3.81 7.67 29.45
N PHE A 250 4.44 8.40 28.53
CA PHE A 250 4.00 8.55 27.16
C PHE A 250 4.73 7.50 26.31
N ASP A 251 3.98 6.77 25.49
CA ASP A 251 4.46 5.79 24.53
C ASP A 251 4.67 6.51 23.21
N ASN A 252 5.94 6.61 22.79
CA ASN A 252 6.35 7.38 21.63
C ASN A 252 5.90 6.65 20.35
N GLU A 253 6.02 5.32 20.29
CA GLU A 253 5.63 4.52 19.11
C GLU A 253 4.10 4.47 18.94
N ALA A 254 3.36 4.42 20.05
CA ALA A 254 1.90 4.33 20.00
C ALA A 254 1.16 5.70 19.99
N ASN A 255 1.89 6.82 20.07
CA ASN A 255 1.38 8.18 20.33
C ASN A 255 0.28 8.19 21.43
N GLN A 256 0.59 7.62 22.60
CA GLN A 256 -0.40 7.35 23.64
C GLN A 256 0.11 7.63 25.05
N ILE A 257 -0.73 8.21 25.90
CA ILE A 257 -0.46 8.37 27.34
C ILE A 257 -1.26 7.37 28.19
N THR A 258 -0.59 6.79 29.18
CA THR A 258 -1.20 5.75 30.03
C THR A 258 -2.34 6.29 30.93
N PHE A 259 -2.27 7.56 31.35
CA PHE A 259 -3.26 8.17 32.25
C PHE A 259 -3.19 9.72 32.24
N SER A 260 -4.33 10.39 32.46
CA SER A 260 -4.42 11.85 32.65
C SER A 260 -5.57 12.25 33.59
N GLY A 261 -5.55 13.48 34.13
CA GLY A 261 -6.69 14.09 34.83
C GLY A 261 -6.47 14.44 36.31
N GLU A 262 -6.35 13.44 37.19
CA GLU A 262 -6.27 13.61 38.65
C GLU A 262 -5.30 12.60 39.28
N SER A 263 -4.46 13.03 40.25
CA SER A 263 -3.69 12.12 41.11
C SER A 263 -3.73 12.60 42.56
N GLU A 264 -3.93 11.67 43.51
CA GLU A 264 -4.09 11.94 44.95
C GLU A 264 -3.10 11.09 45.76
N GLY A 265 -2.17 11.78 46.43
CA GLY A 265 -1.24 11.20 47.40
C GLY A 265 -1.66 11.50 48.84
N SER A 266 -0.80 11.17 49.80
CA SER A 266 -1.11 11.32 51.23
C SER A 266 -1.07 12.78 51.74
N GLU A 267 -0.56 13.72 50.95
CA GLU A 267 -0.41 15.13 51.34
C GLU A 267 -1.05 16.14 50.38
N GLY A 268 -1.34 15.75 49.14
CA GLY A 268 -2.00 16.61 48.17
C GLY A 268 -2.73 15.89 47.05
N VAL A 269 -3.44 16.67 46.25
CA VAL A 269 -4.09 16.26 45.01
C VAL A 269 -3.76 17.26 43.92
N LEU A 270 -3.44 16.74 42.74
CA LEU A 270 -3.15 17.48 41.53
C LEU A 270 -4.23 17.18 40.49
N TRP A 271 -4.80 18.22 39.87
CA TRP A 271 -5.57 18.12 38.64
C TRP A 271 -4.77 18.73 37.51
N TYR A 272 -4.61 17.97 36.44
CA TYR A 272 -3.75 18.29 35.32
C TYR A 272 -4.37 17.78 34.02
N ASP A 273 -3.94 18.37 32.92
CA ASP A 273 -4.35 18.00 31.57
C ASP A 273 -3.10 17.69 30.77
N ILE A 274 -3.15 16.64 29.95
CA ILE A 274 -2.08 16.27 29.02
C ILE A 274 -2.70 16.17 27.64
N SER A 275 -2.25 17.04 26.74
CA SER A 275 -2.46 16.90 25.30
C SER A 275 -1.20 16.31 24.68
N HIS A 276 -1.34 15.72 23.50
CA HIS A 276 -0.24 15.36 22.63
C HIS A 276 -0.64 15.71 21.19
N SER A 277 0.29 15.63 20.24
CA SER A 277 -0.03 15.74 18.82
C SER A 277 -1.11 14.72 18.47
N GLU A 278 -2.19 15.17 17.83
CA GLU A 278 -3.16 14.25 17.21
C GLU A 278 -2.47 13.57 16.03
N LYS A 279 -2.90 12.35 15.65
CA LYS A 279 -2.47 11.80 14.36
C LYS A 279 -2.95 12.74 13.25
N THR A 280 -2.01 13.52 12.71
CA THR A 280 -2.12 14.11 11.39
C THR A 280 -2.13 12.96 10.43
N ILE A 281 -3.31 12.42 10.14
CA ILE A 281 -3.50 11.56 8.97
C ILE A 281 -3.10 12.47 7.79
N PRO A 282 -1.98 12.19 7.09
CA PRO A 282 -1.53 13.03 5.98
C PRO A 282 -2.54 12.91 4.83
N ASP A 283 -2.30 13.63 3.73
CA ASP A 283 -2.87 13.17 2.47
C ASP A 283 -2.21 11.80 2.18
N ILE A 284 -2.89 10.71 2.56
CA ILE A 284 -2.35 9.34 2.48
C ILE A 284 -1.90 9.09 1.04
N ASP A 285 -0.60 8.85 0.84
CA ASP A 285 -0.10 8.46 -0.47
C ASP A 285 -0.84 7.22 -0.94
N THR A 286 -1.44 7.35 -2.12
CA THR A 286 -2.40 6.40 -2.64
C THR A 286 -2.12 6.15 -4.10
N TYR A 287 -2.10 4.88 -4.48
CA TYR A 287 -2.16 4.52 -5.89
C TYR A 287 -3.55 4.86 -6.41
N GLU A 288 -3.66 5.94 -7.20
CA GLU A 288 -4.87 6.30 -7.94
C GLU A 288 -5.17 5.22 -9.00
N LYS A 289 -6.13 4.32 -8.72
CA LYS A 289 -6.47 3.22 -9.62
C LYS A 289 -7.81 3.44 -10.31
N THR A 290 -7.78 3.31 -11.65
CA THR A 290 -8.97 3.33 -12.51
C THR A 290 -9.20 1.95 -13.10
N TYR A 291 -10.34 1.35 -12.79
CA TYR A 291 -10.80 0.12 -13.41
C TYR A 291 -11.88 0.43 -14.44
N SER A 292 -11.89 -0.23 -15.59
CA SER A 292 -12.88 -0.03 -16.65
C SER A 292 -13.18 -1.34 -17.39
N TRP A 293 -14.46 -1.70 -17.51
CA TRP A 293 -14.89 -2.96 -18.13
C TRP A 293 -16.21 -2.84 -18.90
N THR A 294 -16.51 -3.82 -19.73
CA THR A 294 -17.73 -3.91 -20.53
C THR A 294 -18.63 -5.04 -20.07
N PHE A 295 -19.84 -4.71 -19.62
CA PHE A 295 -20.85 -5.72 -19.28
C PHE A 295 -22.23 -5.33 -19.83
N ASN A 296 -22.93 -6.30 -20.42
CA ASN A 296 -24.26 -6.11 -21.04
C ASN A 296 -24.34 -4.93 -22.03
N ASN A 297 -23.29 -4.74 -22.85
CA ASN A 297 -23.13 -3.62 -23.81
C ASN A 297 -23.14 -2.23 -23.15
N LYS A 298 -22.76 -2.15 -21.88
CA LYS A 298 -22.44 -0.90 -21.18
C LYS A 298 -20.96 -0.93 -20.76
N ASN A 299 -20.32 0.22 -20.83
CA ASN A 299 -19.00 0.43 -20.25
C ASN A 299 -19.21 0.92 -18.81
N TRP A 300 -18.37 0.42 -17.92
CA TRP A 300 -18.33 0.73 -16.49
C TRP A 300 -16.95 1.28 -16.16
N LYS A 301 -16.88 2.09 -15.11
CA LYS A 301 -15.64 2.57 -14.53
C LYS A 301 -15.81 2.68 -13.03
N ILE A 302 -14.79 2.26 -12.29
CA ILE A 302 -14.56 2.55 -10.86
C ILE A 302 -13.27 3.35 -10.76
N TYR A 303 -13.21 4.25 -9.78
CA TYR A 303 -11.99 4.93 -9.36
C TYR A 303 -11.85 4.67 -7.86
N THR A 304 -10.64 4.35 -7.42
CA THR A 304 -10.30 4.13 -6.02
C THR A 304 -8.89 4.65 -5.73
N GLU A 305 -8.67 5.01 -4.49
CA GLU A 305 -7.39 5.44 -3.94
C GLU A 305 -6.93 4.32 -3.01
N ILE A 306 -5.86 3.62 -3.35
CA ILE A 306 -5.35 2.48 -2.56
C ILE A 306 -4.14 2.95 -1.75
N PRO A 307 -4.21 3.02 -0.41
CA PRO A 307 -3.08 3.47 0.40
C PRO A 307 -1.81 2.66 0.12
N VAL A 308 -0.71 3.36 -0.17
CA VAL A 308 0.62 2.77 -0.37
C VAL A 308 0.97 1.87 0.80
N LYS A 309 0.86 2.38 2.04
CA LYS A 309 1.13 1.61 3.26
C LYS A 309 0.30 0.32 3.36
N THR A 310 -0.94 0.30 2.86
CA THR A 310 -1.76 -0.93 2.84
C THR A 310 -1.20 -1.94 1.85
N TYR A 311 -0.79 -1.49 0.66
CA TYR A 311 -0.10 -2.34 -0.32
C TYR A 311 1.24 -2.86 0.23
N GLU A 312 2.10 -1.99 0.76
CA GLU A 312 3.40 -2.36 1.36
C GLU A 312 3.26 -3.38 2.49
N ASN A 313 2.22 -3.25 3.32
CA ASN A 313 1.92 -4.21 4.39
C ASN A 313 1.61 -5.61 3.86
N TYR A 314 0.98 -5.72 2.69
CA TYR A 314 0.77 -7.00 2.01
C TYR A 314 2.04 -7.47 1.31
N LEU A 315 2.74 -6.61 0.56
CA LEU A 315 4.00 -6.91 -0.12
C LEU A 315 5.03 -7.51 0.85
N ASN A 316 5.27 -6.81 1.96
CA ASN A 316 6.22 -7.18 3.02
C ASN A 316 5.67 -8.22 4.02
N ALA A 317 4.47 -8.78 3.79
CA ALA A 317 3.89 -9.77 4.68
C ALA A 317 4.78 -11.03 4.75
N ASN A 318 5.19 -11.40 5.97
CA ASN A 318 6.02 -12.58 6.22
C ASN A 318 5.20 -13.90 6.11
N VAL A 319 4.79 -14.22 4.89
CA VAL A 319 3.97 -15.38 4.52
C VAL A 319 4.71 -16.30 3.54
N ASN A 320 4.19 -17.51 3.38
CA ASN A 320 4.66 -18.41 2.31
C ASN A 320 3.86 -18.09 1.03
N ARG A 321 4.50 -17.40 0.08
CA ARG A 321 3.97 -17.06 -1.26
C ARG A 321 3.73 -18.29 -2.16
N MET A 322 4.18 -19.48 -1.75
CA MET A 322 3.80 -20.77 -2.32
C MET A 322 2.99 -21.61 -1.29
N PRO A 323 1.75 -21.20 -0.93
CA PRO A 323 0.94 -21.88 0.08
C PRO A 323 0.48 -23.28 -0.33
N GLN A 324 0.27 -23.50 -1.63
CA GLN A 324 -0.10 -24.75 -2.30
C GLN A 324 0.94 -25.88 -2.17
N ASN A 325 2.20 -25.52 -1.93
CA ASN A 325 3.32 -26.43 -1.66
C ASN A 325 3.65 -26.60 -0.16
N ASP A 326 2.90 -25.92 0.73
CA ASP A 326 3.18 -25.95 2.16
C ASP A 326 2.91 -27.32 2.80
N ARG A 327 3.81 -27.73 3.70
CA ARG A 327 3.71 -29.01 4.41
C ARG A 327 2.58 -29.04 5.44
N PHE A 328 2.16 -27.90 5.96
CA PHE A 328 1.26 -27.79 7.12
C PHE A 328 0.01 -26.98 6.77
N ALA A 329 -1.07 -27.72 6.49
CA ALA A 329 -2.39 -27.19 6.12
C ALA A 329 -2.37 -26.23 4.92
N PRO A 330 -1.86 -26.67 3.74
CA PRO A 330 -1.82 -25.84 2.53
C PRO A 330 -3.20 -25.29 2.16
N ASP A 331 -4.25 -26.12 2.24
CA ASP A 331 -5.66 -25.71 2.04
C ASP A 331 -6.04 -24.46 2.84
N LYS A 332 -5.60 -24.35 4.10
CA LYS A 332 -5.89 -23.18 4.95
C LYS A 332 -5.03 -21.97 4.66
N LYS A 333 -3.83 -22.19 4.11
CA LYS A 333 -2.92 -21.11 3.72
C LYS A 333 -3.35 -20.48 2.41
N MET A 334 -3.78 -21.29 1.44
CA MET A 334 -4.42 -20.81 0.21
C MET A 334 -5.69 -20.00 0.53
N ALA A 335 -6.57 -20.50 1.41
CA ALA A 335 -7.74 -19.74 1.85
C ALA A 335 -7.39 -18.43 2.59
N ALA A 336 -6.22 -18.33 3.24
CA ALA A 336 -5.81 -17.13 3.97
C ALA A 336 -5.36 -15.96 3.06
N PHE A 337 -5.12 -16.21 1.77
CA PHE A 337 -4.93 -15.13 0.79
C PHE A 337 -6.25 -14.44 0.40
N VAL A 338 -7.41 -15.03 0.73
CA VAL A 338 -8.72 -14.43 0.48
C VAL A 338 -9.05 -13.41 1.59
N THR A 339 -8.46 -12.22 1.50
CA THR A 339 -8.49 -11.18 2.56
C THR A 339 -9.76 -10.32 2.52
N THR A 340 -10.86 -10.84 3.06
CA THR A 340 -12.18 -10.16 3.05
C THR A 340 -12.39 -9.07 4.08
N ASN A 341 -11.46 -8.87 5.02
CA ASN A 341 -11.56 -7.86 6.08
C ASN A 341 -10.79 -6.57 5.76
N GLU A 342 -10.31 -6.42 4.53
CA GLU A 342 -9.50 -5.30 4.08
C GLU A 342 -10.37 -4.18 3.48
N GLU A 343 -10.18 -2.93 3.91
CA GLU A 343 -11.14 -1.83 3.66
C GLU A 343 -11.28 -1.53 2.16
N VAL A 344 -10.16 -1.45 1.42
CA VAL A 344 -10.18 -1.23 -0.03
C VAL A 344 -10.87 -2.38 -0.81
N VAL A 345 -10.75 -3.63 -0.32
CA VAL A 345 -11.43 -4.78 -0.94
C VAL A 345 -12.94 -4.71 -0.69
N GLN A 346 -13.35 -4.25 0.50
CA GLN A 346 -14.75 -4.07 0.87
C GLN A 346 -15.41 -2.94 0.06
N ASP A 347 -14.76 -1.78 -0.05
CA ASP A 347 -15.30 -0.62 -0.75
C ASP A 347 -15.52 -0.90 -2.24
N ILE A 348 -14.54 -1.51 -2.92
CA ILE A 348 -14.68 -1.89 -4.34
C ILE A 348 -15.81 -2.93 -4.52
N ALA A 349 -15.91 -3.91 -3.61
CA ALA A 349 -16.99 -4.90 -3.66
C ALA A 349 -18.38 -4.27 -3.45
N ASP A 350 -18.51 -3.32 -2.51
CA ASP A 350 -19.77 -2.63 -2.24
C ASP A 350 -20.16 -1.64 -3.34
N GLU A 351 -19.19 -0.99 -4.01
CA GLU A 351 -19.46 -0.20 -5.22
C GLU A 351 -19.93 -1.10 -6.38
N LEU A 352 -19.22 -2.18 -6.67
CA LEU A 352 -19.63 -3.19 -7.67
C LEU A 352 -21.03 -3.73 -7.39
N TYR A 353 -21.33 -4.07 -6.14
CA TYR A 353 -22.65 -4.55 -5.74
C TYR A 353 -23.72 -3.46 -5.85
N THR A 354 -23.37 -2.20 -5.57
CA THR A 354 -24.27 -1.05 -5.73
C THR A 354 -24.61 -0.82 -7.20
N LEU A 355 -23.62 -0.80 -8.10
CA LEU A 355 -23.83 -0.71 -9.56
C LEU A 355 -24.72 -1.86 -10.06
N ALA A 356 -24.52 -3.08 -9.58
CA ALA A 356 -25.36 -4.24 -9.92
C ALA A 356 -26.82 -4.07 -9.43
N LYS A 357 -27.02 -3.65 -8.18
CA LYS A 357 -28.34 -3.39 -7.58
C LYS A 357 -29.10 -2.29 -8.32
N GLU A 358 -28.45 -1.17 -8.66
CA GLU A 358 -29.06 -0.08 -9.43
C GLU A 358 -29.55 -0.53 -10.82
N ASN A 359 -28.89 -1.53 -11.39
CA ASN A 359 -29.24 -2.11 -12.68
C ASN A 359 -30.21 -3.30 -12.58
N ASN A 360 -30.72 -3.59 -11.37
CA ASN A 360 -31.65 -4.67 -11.07
C ASN A 360 -31.11 -6.05 -11.44
N TYR A 361 -29.80 -6.26 -11.30
CA TYR A 361 -29.16 -7.56 -11.52
C TYR A 361 -29.55 -8.53 -10.39
N ASP A 362 -29.83 -9.77 -10.78
CA ASP A 362 -30.04 -10.87 -9.83
C ASP A 362 -28.70 -11.43 -9.34
N GLN A 363 -28.75 -12.41 -8.43
CA GLN A 363 -27.55 -13.00 -7.81
C GLN A 363 -26.58 -13.61 -8.85
N VAL A 364 -27.10 -14.25 -9.90
CA VAL A 364 -26.29 -14.85 -10.97
C VAL A 364 -25.68 -13.77 -11.87
N THR A 365 -26.46 -12.76 -12.22
CA THR A 365 -26.01 -11.64 -13.06
C THR A 365 -24.98 -10.78 -12.32
N THR A 366 -25.14 -10.61 -11.00
CA THR A 366 -24.19 -9.91 -10.13
C THR A 366 -22.86 -10.66 -10.03
N ALA A 367 -22.89 -11.98 -9.79
CA ALA A 367 -21.67 -12.81 -9.83
C ALA A 367 -20.93 -12.68 -11.18
N ASN A 368 -21.66 -12.78 -12.31
CA ASN A 368 -21.05 -12.59 -13.64
C ASN A 368 -20.56 -11.14 -13.90
N PHE A 369 -21.14 -10.13 -13.24
CA PHE A 369 -20.72 -8.73 -13.37
C PHE A 369 -19.41 -8.45 -12.62
N ILE A 370 -19.23 -9.07 -11.45
CA ILE A 370 -18.00 -8.99 -10.65
C ILE A 370 -16.91 -9.88 -11.27
N LEU A 371 -17.27 -11.06 -11.79
CA LEU A 371 -16.32 -11.90 -12.53
C LEU A 371 -15.76 -11.17 -13.75
N ARG A 372 -16.63 -10.45 -14.47
CA ARG A 372 -16.26 -9.57 -15.58
C ARG A 372 -15.32 -8.44 -15.17
N PHE A 373 -15.52 -7.85 -13.99
CA PHE A 373 -14.63 -6.80 -13.48
C PHE A 373 -13.20 -7.34 -13.37
N VAL A 374 -13.00 -8.48 -12.71
CA VAL A 374 -11.68 -9.10 -12.55
C VAL A 374 -11.07 -9.45 -13.93
N GLN A 375 -11.84 -10.13 -14.79
CA GLN A 375 -11.38 -10.58 -16.10
C GLN A 375 -10.97 -9.47 -17.09
N GLU A 376 -11.51 -8.25 -16.96
CA GLU A 376 -11.18 -7.14 -17.87
C GLU A 376 -10.31 -6.04 -17.22
N ASN A 377 -9.82 -6.25 -15.98
CA ASN A 377 -8.99 -5.26 -15.26
C ASN A 377 -7.68 -5.80 -14.69
N ILE A 378 -7.51 -7.12 -14.64
CA ILE A 378 -6.25 -7.77 -14.28
C ILE A 378 -5.68 -8.40 -15.55
N ASP A 379 -4.55 -7.87 -16.02
CA ASP A 379 -3.83 -8.44 -17.17
C ASP A 379 -3.14 -9.73 -16.75
N TYR A 380 -3.37 -10.81 -17.50
CA TYR A 380 -2.80 -12.11 -17.17
C TYR A 380 -1.29 -12.12 -17.43
N SER A 381 -0.50 -12.38 -16.38
CA SER A 381 0.96 -12.41 -16.42
C SER A 381 1.51 -13.46 -15.48
N LEU A 382 2.48 -14.25 -15.94
CA LEU A 382 3.09 -15.32 -15.13
C LEU A 382 4.11 -14.76 -14.13
N ASP A 383 4.22 -15.37 -12.95
CA ASP A 383 5.16 -14.92 -11.90
C ASP A 383 6.64 -14.98 -12.27
N ASN A 384 7.00 -15.78 -13.28
CA ASN A 384 8.36 -15.78 -13.80
C ASN A 384 8.67 -14.55 -14.68
N GLU A 385 7.64 -13.80 -15.10
CA GLU A 385 7.73 -12.58 -15.89
C GLU A 385 7.60 -11.32 -15.01
N THR A 386 6.86 -11.38 -13.89
CA THR A 386 6.70 -10.27 -12.93
C THR A 386 7.65 -10.36 -11.74
N GLU A 387 7.77 -11.53 -11.08
CA GLU A 387 8.54 -11.72 -9.84
C GLU A 387 9.86 -12.47 -10.03
N ASN A 388 10.18 -12.87 -11.27
CA ASN A 388 11.35 -13.70 -11.60
C ASN A 388 11.46 -14.99 -10.77
N CYS A 389 10.31 -15.58 -10.40
CA CYS A 389 10.24 -16.80 -9.57
C CYS A 389 9.28 -17.86 -10.16
N GLU A 390 9.14 -19.02 -9.52
CA GLU A 390 8.29 -20.12 -10.06
C GLU A 390 6.80 -19.94 -9.74
N GLU A 391 6.45 -19.33 -8.61
CA GLU A 391 5.06 -18.98 -8.22
C GLU A 391 5.09 -18.00 -7.02
N TYR A 392 4.22 -16.99 -7.05
CA TYR A 392 4.09 -15.91 -6.08
C TYR A 392 2.62 -15.51 -5.93
N TRP A 393 1.95 -16.03 -4.91
CA TRP A 393 0.57 -15.65 -4.62
C TRP A 393 0.51 -14.19 -4.15
N ARG A 394 -0.20 -13.34 -4.90
CA ARG A 394 -0.58 -11.97 -4.51
C ARG A 394 -1.79 -12.01 -3.59
N PHE A 395 -1.85 -11.07 -2.67
CA PHE A 395 -3.08 -10.71 -1.97
C PHE A 395 -3.97 -9.84 -2.88
N PRO A 396 -5.30 -9.84 -2.66
CA PRO A 396 -6.24 -8.98 -3.38
C PRO A 396 -5.81 -7.51 -3.54
N VAL A 397 -5.13 -6.91 -2.54
CA VAL A 397 -4.62 -5.53 -2.64
C VAL A 397 -3.46 -5.41 -3.63
N GLU A 398 -2.51 -6.36 -3.62
CA GLU A 398 -1.41 -6.40 -4.59
C GLU A 398 -1.98 -6.54 -6.00
N THR A 399 -2.86 -7.52 -6.24
CA THR A 399 -3.52 -7.71 -7.55
C THR A 399 -4.26 -6.45 -8.02
N LEU A 400 -4.88 -5.70 -7.10
CA LEU A 400 -5.57 -4.44 -7.42
C LEU A 400 -4.62 -3.29 -7.77
N VAL A 401 -3.52 -3.12 -7.02
CA VAL A 401 -2.51 -2.08 -7.30
C VAL A 401 -1.75 -2.38 -8.58
N GLU A 402 -1.29 -3.61 -8.73
CA GLU A 402 -0.40 -4.02 -9.83
C GLU A 402 -1.16 -4.25 -11.13
N GLN A 403 -2.48 -4.50 -11.04
CA GLN A 403 -3.37 -4.81 -12.16
C GLN A 403 -2.89 -6.00 -13.01
N LYS A 404 -2.11 -6.88 -12.38
CA LYS A 404 -1.49 -8.06 -12.97
C LYS A 404 -1.59 -9.26 -12.03
N GLY A 405 -1.39 -10.45 -12.57
CA GLY A 405 -1.41 -11.72 -11.85
C GLY A 405 -1.94 -12.86 -12.71
N ASP A 406 -1.91 -14.07 -12.17
CA ASP A 406 -2.33 -15.28 -12.90
C ASP A 406 -3.58 -15.95 -12.29
N CYS A 407 -3.64 -17.29 -12.26
CA CYS A 407 -4.85 -18.02 -11.90
C CYS A 407 -5.19 -17.95 -10.40
N GLU A 408 -4.20 -17.94 -9.52
CA GLU A 408 -4.39 -17.76 -8.08
C GLU A 408 -4.82 -16.35 -7.74
N ASP A 409 -4.12 -15.35 -8.24
CA ASP A 409 -4.31 -13.93 -7.92
C ASP A 409 -5.72 -13.47 -8.27
N THR A 410 -6.12 -13.73 -9.52
CA THR A 410 -7.48 -13.43 -9.99
C THR A 410 -8.54 -14.25 -9.25
N SER A 411 -8.21 -15.47 -8.80
CA SER A 411 -9.11 -16.30 -8.00
C SER A 411 -9.28 -15.82 -6.57
N VAL A 412 -8.21 -15.43 -5.87
CA VAL A 412 -8.32 -14.93 -4.48
C VAL A 412 -8.96 -13.56 -4.44
N LEU A 413 -8.70 -12.69 -5.42
CA LEU A 413 -9.40 -11.40 -5.58
C LEU A 413 -10.90 -11.60 -5.81
N TYR A 414 -11.29 -12.42 -6.79
CA TYR A 414 -12.71 -12.67 -7.05
C TYR A 414 -13.39 -13.38 -5.86
N ALA A 415 -12.73 -14.35 -5.23
CA ALA A 415 -13.26 -15.02 -4.04
C ALA A 415 -13.48 -14.03 -2.88
N ALA A 416 -12.57 -13.06 -2.68
CA ALA A 416 -12.66 -12.10 -1.59
C ALA A 416 -13.87 -11.17 -1.76
N PHE A 417 -14.07 -10.62 -2.96
CA PHE A 417 -15.26 -9.83 -3.26
C PHE A 417 -16.55 -10.62 -3.05
N MET A 418 -16.60 -11.87 -3.51
CA MET A 418 -17.83 -12.66 -3.47
C MET A 418 -18.16 -13.14 -2.04
N ASP A 419 -17.18 -13.55 -1.24
CA ASP A 419 -17.38 -13.92 0.17
C ASP A 419 -17.80 -12.71 1.03
N TYR A 420 -17.14 -11.55 0.86
CA TYR A 420 -17.55 -10.30 1.54
C TYR A 420 -19.01 -9.94 1.25
N LEU A 421 -19.45 -10.08 0.00
CA LEU A 421 -20.84 -9.84 -0.41
C LEU A 421 -21.83 -10.95 0.03
N GLY A 422 -21.37 -11.92 0.83
CA GLY A 422 -22.19 -12.97 1.43
C GLY A 422 -22.59 -14.09 0.46
N TYR A 423 -21.82 -14.29 -0.62
CA TYR A 423 -21.92 -15.50 -1.41
C TYR A 423 -21.19 -16.63 -0.71
N ASP A 424 -21.58 -17.86 -1.01
CA ASP A 424 -20.99 -19.06 -0.44
C ASP A 424 -19.96 -19.60 -1.45
N VAL A 425 -18.67 -19.41 -1.12
CA VAL A 425 -17.54 -19.50 -2.06
C VAL A 425 -16.59 -20.63 -1.67
N ALA A 426 -15.92 -21.20 -2.66
CA ALA A 426 -14.77 -22.09 -2.46
C ALA A 426 -13.72 -21.87 -3.56
N LEU A 427 -12.44 -21.98 -3.21
CA LEU A 427 -11.37 -22.13 -4.21
C LEU A 427 -11.37 -23.57 -4.74
N LEU A 428 -11.26 -23.71 -6.05
CA LEU A 428 -11.26 -24.97 -6.78
C LEU A 428 -9.84 -25.22 -7.31
N TYR A 429 -9.11 -26.10 -6.65
CA TYR A 429 -7.71 -26.34 -6.95
C TYR A 429 -7.50 -27.60 -7.78
N TYR A 430 -7.05 -27.44 -9.02
CA TYR A 430 -6.85 -28.51 -9.99
C TYR A 430 -5.37 -28.87 -10.12
N LYS A 431 -5.10 -30.16 -10.33
CA LYS A 431 -3.75 -30.70 -10.59
C LYS A 431 -3.83 -31.88 -11.56
N TRP A 432 -3.15 -31.79 -12.70
CA TRP A 432 -3.00 -32.91 -13.65
C TRP A 432 -1.58 -32.99 -14.21
N GLU A 433 -1.31 -34.04 -14.99
CA GLU A 433 -0.07 -34.19 -15.75
C GLU A 433 -0.34 -33.97 -17.24
N GLU A 434 0.45 -33.10 -17.87
CA GLU A 434 0.35 -32.77 -19.30
C GLU A 434 1.76 -32.74 -19.89
N ASN A 435 2.00 -33.44 -21.00
CA ASN A 435 3.31 -33.54 -21.66
C ASN A 435 4.50 -33.99 -20.76
N SER A 436 4.21 -34.58 -19.59
CA SER A 436 5.15 -34.94 -18.50
C SER A 436 5.51 -33.80 -17.52
N GLU A 437 4.84 -32.67 -17.63
CA GLU A 437 4.86 -31.55 -16.69
C GLU A 437 3.63 -31.61 -15.78
N ARG A 438 3.74 -31.05 -14.57
CA ARG A 438 2.63 -30.99 -13.61
C ARG A 438 1.99 -29.63 -13.74
N VAL A 439 0.72 -29.58 -14.13
CA VAL A 439 -0.02 -28.34 -14.29
C VAL A 439 -0.91 -28.12 -13.07
N GLY A 440 -0.86 -26.93 -12.50
CA GLY A 440 -1.82 -26.42 -11.54
C GLY A 440 -2.83 -25.51 -12.23
N HIS A 441 -4.02 -25.35 -11.62
CA HIS A 441 -4.92 -24.24 -11.92
C HIS A 441 -5.75 -23.94 -10.67
N LEU A 442 -5.94 -22.67 -10.36
CA LEU A 442 -6.90 -22.20 -9.36
C LEU A 442 -8.05 -21.52 -10.08
N ALA A 443 -9.27 -21.87 -9.66
CA ALA A 443 -10.49 -21.22 -10.09
C ALA A 443 -11.42 -21.02 -8.89
N VAL A 444 -12.52 -20.30 -9.09
CA VAL A 444 -13.49 -20.06 -8.02
C VAL A 444 -14.78 -20.84 -8.24
N GLY A 445 -15.35 -21.36 -7.16
CA GLY A 445 -16.62 -22.05 -7.14
C GLY A 445 -17.63 -21.27 -6.30
N ILE A 446 -18.86 -21.06 -6.81
CA ILE A 446 -19.92 -20.36 -6.06
C ILE A 446 -21.14 -21.27 -5.89
N ASN A 447 -21.60 -21.43 -4.65
CA ASN A 447 -22.84 -22.12 -4.35
C ASN A 447 -24.05 -21.22 -4.62
N LEU A 448 -24.89 -21.62 -5.57
CA LEU A 448 -26.14 -20.94 -5.93
C LEU A 448 -27.29 -21.93 -6.06
N SER A 449 -28.50 -21.49 -5.74
CA SER A 449 -29.71 -22.29 -6.03
C SER A 449 -30.05 -22.22 -7.52
N GLY A 450 -30.37 -23.36 -8.14
CA GLY A 450 -30.71 -23.45 -9.56
C GLY A 450 -29.83 -24.43 -10.31
N ASP A 451 -29.74 -24.24 -11.62
CA ASP A 451 -28.80 -24.88 -12.55
C ASP A 451 -28.22 -23.77 -13.42
N HIS A 452 -26.91 -23.57 -13.35
CA HIS A 452 -26.22 -22.42 -13.95
C HIS A 452 -25.04 -22.84 -14.85
N GLY A 453 -24.95 -24.13 -15.22
CA GLY A 453 -23.86 -24.68 -16.02
C GLY A 453 -22.97 -25.64 -15.23
N GLU A 454 -21.70 -25.75 -15.62
CA GLU A 454 -20.75 -26.69 -15.03
C GLU A 454 -20.48 -26.39 -13.55
N PHE A 455 -20.43 -27.44 -12.73
CA PHE A 455 -20.24 -27.37 -11.29
C PHE A 455 -19.44 -28.55 -10.78
N VAL A 456 -18.80 -28.35 -9.63
CA VAL A 456 -18.20 -29.42 -8.82
C VAL A 456 -19.03 -29.63 -7.55
N GLU A 457 -18.96 -30.81 -6.93
CA GLU A 457 -19.75 -31.15 -5.75
C GLU A 457 -18.83 -31.54 -4.59
N ASP A 458 -19.03 -30.95 -3.40
CA ASP A 458 -18.25 -31.25 -2.20
C ASP A 458 -18.64 -32.61 -1.56
N GLU A 459 -17.91 -33.01 -0.51
CA GLU A 459 -18.19 -34.25 0.23
C GLU A 459 -19.57 -34.30 0.93
N ASN A 460 -20.27 -33.16 1.02
CA ASN A 460 -21.59 -33.01 1.62
C ASN A 460 -22.73 -32.94 0.57
N GLY A 461 -22.42 -33.00 -0.73
CA GLY A 461 -23.39 -32.86 -1.82
C GLY A 461 -23.70 -31.40 -2.21
N LYS A 462 -22.83 -30.47 -1.82
CA LYS A 462 -22.97 -29.03 -2.06
C LYS A 462 -22.29 -28.65 -3.38
N LYS A 463 -23.06 -28.05 -4.28
CA LYS A 463 -22.62 -27.70 -5.63
C LYS A 463 -21.98 -26.33 -5.69
N TYR A 464 -20.82 -26.23 -6.32
CA TYR A 464 -20.11 -24.99 -6.58
C TYR A 464 -19.97 -24.80 -8.08
N TYR A 465 -20.64 -23.79 -8.64
CA TYR A 465 -20.58 -23.48 -10.07
C TYR A 465 -19.25 -22.85 -10.42
N TYR A 466 -18.63 -23.37 -11.48
CA TYR A 466 -17.28 -22.99 -11.89
C TYR A 466 -17.22 -21.55 -12.40
N CYS A 467 -16.25 -20.77 -11.94
CA CYS A 467 -15.99 -19.41 -12.38
C CYS A 467 -14.51 -19.30 -12.80
N GLU A 468 -14.27 -19.19 -14.11
CA GLU A 468 -12.94 -18.83 -14.62
C GLU A 468 -12.70 -17.34 -14.39
N THR A 469 -11.64 -17.00 -13.65
CA THR A 469 -11.24 -15.63 -13.32
C THR A 469 -10.17 -15.08 -14.25
N THR A 470 -9.44 -15.96 -14.94
CA THR A 470 -8.44 -15.59 -15.96
C THR A 470 -9.09 -15.20 -17.29
N SER A 471 -8.33 -14.51 -18.15
CA SER A 471 -8.87 -13.83 -19.34
C SER A 471 -7.80 -13.41 -20.37
N GLU A 472 -7.03 -14.35 -20.92
CA GLU A 472 -6.02 -14.02 -21.95
C GLU A 472 -6.60 -13.56 -23.31
N ALA A 473 -7.81 -13.99 -23.66
CA ALA A 473 -8.41 -13.71 -24.98
C ALA A 473 -9.94 -13.87 -25.06
N THR A 474 -10.56 -14.51 -24.07
CA THR A 474 -12.00 -14.80 -24.06
C THR A 474 -12.50 -14.66 -22.64
N ILE A 475 -13.66 -14.03 -22.51
CA ILE A 475 -14.22 -13.72 -21.21
C ILE A 475 -15.35 -14.68 -20.89
N PHE A 476 -15.24 -15.37 -19.77
CA PHE A 476 -16.12 -16.47 -19.40
C PHE A 476 -17.38 -15.99 -18.69
N LYS A 477 -18.18 -16.97 -18.26
CA LYS A 477 -19.36 -16.81 -17.43
C LYS A 477 -19.34 -17.90 -16.37
N LEU A 478 -20.01 -17.64 -15.25
CA LEU A 478 -20.32 -18.66 -14.25
C LEU A 478 -20.95 -19.89 -14.93
N GLY A 479 -20.43 -21.07 -14.61
CA GLY A 479 -20.81 -22.36 -15.19
C GLY A 479 -20.17 -22.69 -16.54
N VAL A 480 -19.11 -21.99 -16.96
CA VAL A 480 -18.37 -22.28 -18.20
C VAL A 480 -16.90 -22.59 -17.89
N ILE A 481 -16.47 -23.80 -18.24
CA ILE A 481 -15.07 -24.23 -18.19
C ILE A 481 -14.39 -23.88 -19.53
N PRO A 482 -13.12 -23.42 -19.55
CA PRO A 482 -12.37 -23.14 -20.78
C PRO A 482 -12.15 -24.36 -21.70
N ASP A 483 -12.25 -24.15 -23.01
CA ASP A 483 -11.97 -25.15 -24.06
C ASP A 483 -10.47 -25.22 -24.46
N TYR A 484 -9.63 -24.35 -23.90
CA TYR A 484 -8.20 -24.14 -24.21
C TYR A 484 -7.43 -23.92 -22.90
N PRO A 485 -6.08 -23.88 -22.90
CA PRO A 485 -5.29 -23.99 -21.67
C PRO A 485 -5.71 -22.99 -20.57
N PRO A 486 -5.85 -23.45 -19.31
CA PRO A 486 -5.82 -24.85 -18.88
C PRO A 486 -7.09 -25.63 -19.26
N GLN A 487 -6.94 -26.69 -20.06
CA GLN A 487 -8.03 -27.64 -20.31
C GLN A 487 -8.23 -28.53 -19.08
N ILE A 488 -9.22 -28.19 -18.25
CA ILE A 488 -9.60 -28.99 -17.09
C ILE A 488 -10.09 -30.37 -17.54
N LYS A 489 -9.38 -31.42 -17.09
CA LYS A 489 -9.61 -32.82 -17.50
C LYS A 489 -10.24 -33.70 -16.43
N ASP A 490 -10.15 -33.29 -15.16
CA ASP A 490 -10.54 -34.04 -13.98
C ASP A 490 -11.23 -33.12 -12.96
N ASP A 491 -11.94 -33.71 -11.99
CA ASP A 491 -12.44 -33.00 -10.80
C ASP A 491 -11.30 -32.32 -10.03
N PRO A 492 -11.57 -31.21 -9.30
CA PRO A 492 -10.52 -30.50 -8.55
C PRO A 492 -9.88 -31.42 -7.50
N ALA A 493 -8.56 -31.35 -7.40
CA ALA A 493 -7.78 -32.06 -6.40
C ALA A 493 -8.15 -31.62 -4.96
N LYS A 494 -8.62 -30.38 -4.79
CA LYS A 494 -9.28 -29.86 -3.58
C LYS A 494 -10.38 -28.85 -3.91
N ILE A 495 -11.48 -28.94 -3.16
CA ILE A 495 -12.43 -27.86 -2.96
C ILE A 495 -12.13 -27.27 -1.59
N ILE A 496 -11.87 -25.96 -1.53
CA ILE A 496 -11.42 -25.27 -0.32
C ILE A 496 -12.46 -24.19 0.01
N PRO A 497 -13.42 -24.44 0.91
CA PRO A 497 -14.35 -23.42 1.37
C PRO A 497 -13.59 -22.25 2.03
N ILE A 498 -14.10 -21.04 1.80
CA ILE A 498 -13.69 -19.81 2.49
C ILE A 498 -14.52 -19.67 3.78
#